data_AF-A0A0M3IIJ8-F1
#
_entry.id   AF-A0A0M3IIJ8-F1
#
_cell.length_a   1.000
_cell.length_b   1.000
_cell.length_c   1.000
_cell.angle_alpha   90.00
_cell.angle_beta   90.00
_cell.angle_gamma   90.00
#
_symmetry.space_group_name_H-M   'P 1'
#
loop_
_entity.id
_entity.type
_entity.pdbx_description
1 polymer ?
#
loop_
_entity_poly.entity_id
_entity_poly.type
_entity_poly.pdbx_seq_one_letter_code
_entity_poly.pdbx_strand_id
1 'polypeptide(L)'
;MRYLCFVLCALIWVVNGEDCVDKVDFCHNIVYFKTCGLYQSQVNCRKSCNLCNDCVDKVDFCHNIVHFKTCGLYQSQVNCRKSCKLCDKPMPPAPPTEDP
;
A
#
# COMPACT_ATOMS: atom_id res chain seq x y z
N MET A 1 -7.36 41.65 -0.60
CA MET A 1 -7.18 40.74 -1.75
C MET A 1 -5.88 39.93 -1.76
N ARG A 2 -4.74 40.46 -1.30
CA ARG A 2 -3.45 39.73 -1.37
C ARG A 2 -3.32 38.55 -0.38
N TYR A 3 -3.89 38.65 0.82
CA TYR A 3 -3.85 37.60 1.85
C TYR A 3 -4.76 36.40 1.56
N LEU A 4 -5.89 36.61 0.86
CA LEU A 4 -6.80 35.54 0.47
C LEU A 4 -6.15 34.56 -0.52
N CYS A 5 -5.30 35.03 -1.44
CA CYS A 5 -4.51 34.16 -2.33
C CYS A 5 -3.50 33.30 -1.56
N PHE A 6 -2.81 33.85 -0.54
CA PHE A 6 -1.86 33.08 0.26
C PHE A 6 -2.55 32.01 1.10
N VAL A 7 -3.72 32.31 1.67
CA VAL A 7 -4.50 31.34 2.45
C VAL A 7 -5.09 30.26 1.53
N LEU A 8 -5.59 30.62 0.35
CA LEU A 8 -6.07 29.65 -0.64
C LEU A 8 -4.94 28.73 -1.13
N CYS A 9 -3.76 29.29 -1.43
CA CYS A 9 -2.60 28.47 -1.78
C CYS A 9 -2.25 27.51 -0.63
N ALA A 10 -2.10 27.98 0.61
CA ALA A 10 -1.75 27.16 1.76
C ALA A 10 -2.74 26.01 2.03
N LEU A 11 -4.04 26.24 1.82
CA LEU A 11 -5.06 25.20 1.96
C LEU A 11 -4.99 24.14 0.85
N ILE A 12 -4.57 24.51 -0.37
CA ILE A 12 -4.40 23.55 -1.48
C ILE A 12 -3.21 22.61 -1.20
N TRP A 13 -2.17 23.06 -0.50
CA TRP A 13 -1.03 22.21 -0.10
C TRP A 13 -1.41 21.21 1.02
N VAL A 14 -2.27 21.60 1.96
CA VAL A 14 -2.66 20.76 3.10
C VAL A 14 -3.58 19.59 2.69
N VAL A 15 -4.32 19.72 1.59
CA VAL A 15 -5.35 18.73 1.19
C VAL A 15 -4.80 17.58 0.32
N ASN A 16 -3.54 17.62 -0.16
CA ASN A 16 -3.09 16.72 -1.24
C ASN A 16 -1.82 15.89 -0.99
N GLY A 17 -1.30 15.80 0.23
CA GLY A 17 -0.06 15.07 0.46
C GLY A 17 0.00 14.38 1.81
N GLU A 18 -0.45 13.11 1.88
CA GLU A 18 0.40 12.16 2.60
C GLU A 18 1.71 12.11 1.81
N ASP A 19 2.69 12.94 2.19
CA ASP A 19 3.99 12.94 1.54
C ASP A 19 4.53 11.51 1.56
N CYS A 20 4.68 10.91 0.38
CA CYS A 20 5.26 9.58 0.27
C CYS A 20 6.73 9.64 0.69
N VAL A 21 6.97 9.34 1.95
CA VAL A 21 8.29 9.37 2.57
C VAL A 21 8.62 8.03 3.22
N ASP A 22 9.92 7.81 3.37
CA ASP A 22 10.42 6.75 4.22
C ASP A 22 10.37 7.23 5.68
N LYS A 23 9.87 6.37 6.57
CA LYS A 23 9.76 6.62 8.02
C LYS A 23 11.01 6.23 8.78
N VAL A 24 11.93 5.50 8.14
CA VAL A 24 13.19 5.04 8.71
C VAL A 24 14.34 5.29 7.73
N ASP A 25 15.55 5.43 8.25
CA ASP A 25 16.77 5.77 7.50
C ASP A 25 17.45 4.56 6.85
N PHE A 26 17.20 3.35 7.36
CA PHE A 26 17.79 2.10 6.86
C PHE A 26 17.05 1.48 5.65
N CYS A 27 16.15 2.23 4.99
CA CYS A 27 15.39 1.73 3.83
C CYS A 27 16.27 1.32 2.64
N HIS A 28 17.47 1.90 2.52
CA HIS A 28 18.45 1.45 1.53
C HIS A 28 18.81 -0.04 1.70
N ASN A 29 18.98 -0.51 2.94
CA ASN A 29 19.27 -1.92 3.21
C ASN A 29 18.08 -2.82 2.85
N ILE A 30 16.85 -2.38 3.09
CA ILE A 30 15.63 -3.13 2.73
C ILE A 30 15.55 -3.35 1.22
N VAL A 31 15.83 -2.29 0.44
CA VAL A 31 15.91 -2.39 -1.02
C VAL A 31 17.04 -3.32 -1.44
N TYR A 32 18.23 -3.18 -0.84
CA TYR A 32 19.40 -4.01 -1.10
C TYR A 32 19.12 -5.51 -0.87
N PHE A 33 18.52 -5.87 0.27
CA PHE A 33 18.13 -7.24 0.60
C PHE A 33 16.84 -7.71 -0.08
N LYS A 34 16.20 -6.89 -0.92
CA LYS A 34 14.96 -7.18 -1.64
C LYS A 34 13.79 -7.57 -0.73
N THR A 35 13.71 -7.00 0.46
CA THR A 35 12.68 -7.30 1.47
C THR A 35 11.49 -6.34 1.44
N CYS A 36 11.33 -5.55 0.36
CA CYS A 36 10.15 -4.69 0.12
C CYS A 36 8.82 -5.45 0.02
N GLY A 37 8.84 -6.79 -0.01
CA GLY A 37 7.65 -7.62 0.08
C GLY A 37 7.09 -7.74 1.50
N LEU A 38 7.90 -7.52 2.53
CA LEU A 38 7.44 -7.61 3.93
C LEU A 38 6.56 -6.39 4.27
N TYR A 39 5.46 -6.61 4.98
CA TYR A 39 4.51 -5.59 5.39
C TYR A 39 5.21 -4.41 6.08
N GLN A 40 6.11 -4.68 7.02
CA GLN A 40 6.86 -3.64 7.74
C GLN A 40 7.72 -2.78 6.80
N SER A 41 8.34 -3.40 5.80
CA SER A 41 9.06 -2.67 4.75
C SER A 41 8.13 -1.80 3.93
N GLN A 42 6.94 -2.31 3.61
CA GLN A 42 5.96 -1.59 2.78
C GLN A 42 5.45 -0.32 3.47
N VAL A 43 5.26 -0.34 4.79
CA VAL A 43 4.74 0.82 5.54
C VAL A 43 5.82 1.81 5.99
N ASN A 44 7.05 1.34 6.23
CA ASN A 44 8.14 2.18 6.71
C ASN A 44 9.05 2.71 5.60
N CYS A 45 9.11 2.02 4.46
CA CYS A 45 9.99 2.37 3.33
C CYS A 45 9.19 2.63 2.06
N ARG A 46 8.08 3.37 2.18
CA ARG A 46 7.15 3.60 1.07
C ARG A 46 7.85 4.20 -0.14
N LYS A 47 8.66 5.24 0.04
CA LYS A 47 9.34 5.91 -1.06
C LYS A 47 10.41 5.00 -1.67
N SER A 48 11.29 4.45 -0.85
CA SER A 48 12.39 3.57 -1.28
C SER A 48 11.89 2.31 -2.00
N CYS A 49 10.77 1.74 -1.57
CA CYS A 49 10.16 0.56 -2.18
C CYS A 49 9.17 0.88 -3.33
N ASN A 50 9.05 2.15 -3.74
CA ASN A 50 8.10 2.62 -4.76
C ASN A 50 6.63 2.27 -4.44
N LEU A 51 6.21 2.55 -3.21
CA LEU A 51 4.89 2.26 -2.61
C LEU A 51 4.19 3.53 -2.13
N CYS A 52 4.19 4.53 -3.00
CA CYS A 52 3.48 5.79 -2.75
C CYS A 52 1.97 5.69 -3.00
N ASN A 53 1.50 4.58 -3.58
CA ASN A 53 0.08 4.27 -3.60
C ASN A 53 -0.33 3.62 -2.27
N ASP A 54 -1.62 3.66 -1.93
CA ASP A 54 -2.14 3.02 -0.70
C ASP A 54 -2.35 1.50 -0.87
N CYS A 55 -1.85 0.94 -1.98
CA CYS A 55 -1.96 -0.47 -2.27
C CYS A 55 -0.73 -1.22 -1.76
N VAL A 56 -0.88 -1.81 -0.58
CA VAL A 56 0.15 -2.65 0.06
C VAL A 56 -0.39 -4.04 0.33
N ASP A 57 0.51 -5.01 0.44
CA ASP A 57 0.17 -6.31 1.02
C ASP A 57 0.12 -6.19 2.54
N LYS A 58 -0.88 -6.78 3.16
CA LYS A 58 -1.12 -6.75 4.62
C LYS A 58 -0.41 -7.89 5.37
N VAL A 59 0.13 -8.87 4.64
CA VAL A 59 0.76 -10.07 5.20
C VAL A 59 2.01 -10.45 4.41
N ASP A 60 2.98 -11.11 5.07
CA ASP A 60 4.31 -11.37 4.49
C ASP A 60 4.36 -12.60 3.54
N PHE A 61 3.36 -13.48 3.62
CA PHE A 61 3.30 -14.72 2.84
C PHE A 61 2.65 -14.54 1.45
N CYS A 62 2.42 -13.30 0.99
CA CYS A 62 1.81 -13.05 -0.31
C CYS A 62 2.60 -13.60 -1.51
N HIS A 63 3.91 -13.77 -1.36
CA HIS A 63 4.74 -14.46 -2.36
C HIS A 63 4.28 -15.92 -2.59
N ASN A 64 3.88 -16.63 -1.52
CA ASN A 64 3.35 -17.99 -1.62
C ASN A 64 1.96 -18.00 -2.28
N ILE A 65 1.11 -17.02 -2.00
CA ILE A 65 -0.20 -16.87 -2.66
C ILE A 65 -0.05 -16.74 -4.17
N VAL A 66 0.92 -15.94 -4.63
CA VAL A 66 1.23 -15.81 -6.06
C VAL A 66 1.80 -17.13 -6.61
N HIS A 67 2.74 -17.76 -5.89
CA HIS A 67 3.37 -19.02 -6.30
C HIS A 67 2.34 -20.15 -6.49
N PHE A 68 1.43 -20.33 -5.54
CA PHE A 68 0.35 -21.32 -5.59
C PHE A 68 -0.85 -20.89 -6.43
N LYS A 69 -0.80 -19.70 -7.06
CA LYS A 69 -1.86 -19.14 -7.92
C LYS A 69 -3.22 -19.02 -7.21
N THR A 70 -3.21 -18.73 -5.91
CA THR A 70 -4.43 -18.63 -5.08
C THR A 70 -4.93 -17.19 -4.91
N CYS A 71 -4.48 -16.26 -5.77
CA CYS A 71 -4.98 -14.87 -5.81
C CYS A 71 -6.50 -14.75 -6.07
N GLY A 72 -7.15 -15.82 -6.54
CA GLY A 72 -8.60 -15.86 -6.72
C GLY A 72 -9.40 -15.96 -5.42
N LEU A 73 -8.79 -16.42 -4.32
CA LEU A 73 -9.48 -16.55 -3.03
C LEU A 73 -9.75 -15.19 -2.40
N TYR A 74 -10.91 -15.01 -1.78
CA TYR A 74 -11.30 -13.75 -1.13
C TYR A 74 -10.22 -13.22 -0.17
N GLN A 75 -9.70 -14.07 0.72
CA GLN A 75 -8.67 -13.69 1.68
C GLN A 75 -7.37 -13.23 1.01
N SER A 76 -7.00 -13.86 -0.11
CA SER A 76 -5.86 -13.43 -0.93
C SER A 76 -6.09 -12.06 -1.55
N GLN A 77 -7.30 -11.84 -2.09
CA GLN A 77 -7.67 -10.55 -2.69
C GLN A 77 -7.70 -9.41 -1.68
N VAL A 78 -8.02 -9.69 -0.41
CA VAL A 78 -8.05 -8.70 0.68
C VAL A 78 -6.64 -8.40 1.21
N ASN A 79 -5.82 -9.43 1.41
CA ASN A 79 -4.55 -9.31 2.12
C ASN A 79 -3.33 -9.12 1.21
N CYS A 80 -3.41 -9.54 -0.05
CA CYS A 80 -2.26 -9.57 -0.98
C CYS A 80 -2.51 -8.75 -2.24
N ARG A 81 -3.17 -7.59 -2.10
CA ARG A 81 -3.62 -6.77 -3.25
C ARG A 81 -2.48 -6.38 -4.18
N LYS A 82 -1.34 -5.98 -3.65
CA LYS A 82 -0.19 -5.55 -4.44
C LYS A 82 0.43 -6.75 -5.16
N SER A 83 0.74 -7.81 -4.42
CA SER A 83 1.32 -9.05 -4.96
C SER A 83 0.43 -9.69 -6.04
N CYS A 84 -0.88 -9.65 -5.84
CA CYS A 84 -1.86 -10.18 -6.80
C CYS A 84 -2.25 -9.19 -7.92
N LYS A 85 -1.62 -8.00 -8.00
CA LYS A 85 -1.88 -6.96 -9.02
C LYS A 85 -3.35 -6.54 -9.05
N LEU A 86 -3.93 -6.30 -7.88
CA LEU A 86 -5.32 -5.92 -7.67
C LEU A 86 -5.48 -4.46 -7.23
N CYS A 87 -4.42 -3.66 -7.25
CA CYS A 87 -4.46 -2.27 -6.77
C CYS A 87 -5.56 -1.43 -7.43
N ASP A 88 -5.71 -1.57 -8.75
CA ASP A 88 -6.68 -0.82 -9.54
C ASP A 88 -8.07 -1.48 -9.61
N LYS A 89 -8.25 -2.63 -8.94
CA LYS A 89 -9.53 -3.35 -8.95
C LYS A 89 -10.35 -3.00 -7.71
N PRO A 90 -11.68 -2.94 -7.77
CA PRO A 90 -12.49 -2.78 -6.57
C PRO A 90 -12.24 -3.94 -5.59
N MET A 91 -12.47 -3.70 -4.30
CA MET A 91 -12.46 -4.78 -3.32
C MET A 91 -13.59 -5.77 -3.65
N PRO A 92 -13.35 -7.10 -3.63
CA PRO A 92 -14.42 -8.06 -3.78
C PRO A 92 -15.45 -7.89 -2.65
N PRO A 93 -16.74 -8.15 -2.91
CA PRO A 93 -17.74 -8.21 -1.86
C PRO A 93 -17.37 -9.30 -0.85
N ALA A 94 -17.69 -9.07 0.42
CA ALA A 94 -17.52 -10.09 1.44
C ALA A 94 -18.32 -11.35 1.06
N PRO A 95 -17.78 -12.56 1.29
CA PRO A 95 -18.55 -13.77 1.10
C PRO A 95 -19.78 -13.75 2.03
N PRO A 96 -20.89 -14.39 1.64
CA PRO A 96 -22.02 -14.59 2.53
C PRO A 96 -21.53 -15.24 3.82
N THR A 97 -21.96 -14.74 4.97
CA THR A 97 -21.83 -15.47 6.23
C THR A 97 -22.77 -16.65 6.14
N GLU A 98 -22.23 -17.87 6.07
CA GLU A 98 -23.02 -19.07 6.33
C GLU A 98 -23.43 -19.01 7.81
N ASP A 99 -24.72 -18.79 8.05
CA ASP A 99 -25.32 -18.90 9.39
C ASP A 99 -25.20 -20.38 9.81
N PRO A 100 -24.63 -20.69 11.00
CA PRO A 100 -24.34 -22.06 11.42
C PRO A 100 -25.54 -23.02 11.46
#